data_AF-A0A4S4KIR6-F1
#
_entry.id   AF-A0A4S4KIR6-F1
#
_cell.length_a   1.000
_cell.length_b   1.000
_cell.length_c   1.000
_cell.angle_alpha   90.00
_cell.angle_beta   90.00
_cell.angle_gamma   90.00
#
_symmetry.space_group_name_H-M   'P 1'
#
loop_
_entity.id
_entity.type
_entity.pdbx_description
1 polymer ?
#
loop_
_entity_poly.entity_id
_entity_poly.type
_entity_poly.pdbx_seq_one_letter_code
_entity_poly.pdbx_strand_id
1 'polypeptide(L)'
;MLDKWDYVLRRLFVLRSTPLKKAMLSLAPGSASLLKVLTDPRLPPEEHVDLSKPIRKLTVADWSLIARAFNEWPFAPDTLMITDAFVEENHRNRRS
;
A
#
# COMPACT_ATOMS: atom_id res chain seq x y z
N MET A 1 9.70 0.66 11.60
CA MET A 1 8.31 1.19 11.52
C MET A 1 8.20 2.29 10.47
N LEU A 2 9.13 3.25 10.45
CA LEU A 2 9.19 4.31 9.43
C LEU A 2 9.38 3.76 8.00
N ASP A 3 10.14 2.69 7.81
CA ASP A 3 10.41 2.13 6.47
C ASP A 3 9.16 1.51 5.82
N LYS A 4 8.33 0.84 6.61
CA LYS A 4 7.02 0.30 6.15
C LYS A 4 6.06 1.42 5.77
N TRP A 5 6.01 2.46 6.60
CA TRP A 5 5.20 3.65 6.35
C TRP A 5 5.61 4.35 5.04
N ASP A 6 6.91 4.62 4.88
CA ASP A 6 7.46 5.26 3.69
C ASP A 6 7.26 4.40 2.43
N TYR A 7 7.44 3.08 2.53
CA TYR A 7 7.14 2.14 1.45
C TYR A 7 5.68 2.21 0.98
N VAL A 8 4.73 2.11 1.91
CA VAL A 8 3.30 2.16 1.61
C VAL A 8 2.94 3.50 0.98
N LEU A 9 3.43 4.60 1.54
CA LEU A 9 3.20 5.94 1.01
C LEU A 9 3.73 6.06 -0.42
N ARG A 10 5.01 5.80 -0.66
CA ARG A 10 5.64 5.96 -1.97
C ARG A 10 4.91 5.16 -3.05
N ARG A 11 4.51 3.93 -2.72
CA ARG A 11 3.88 3.00 -3.66
C ARG A 11 2.42 3.35 -3.96
N LEU A 12 1.66 3.83 -2.97
CA LEU A 12 0.27 4.24 -3.16
C LEU A 12 0.15 5.64 -3.77
N PHE A 13 1.05 6.58 -3.45
CA PHE A 13 0.97 7.95 -3.97
C PHE A 13 1.22 8.07 -5.48
N VAL A 14 1.91 7.10 -6.09
CA VAL A 14 1.98 6.99 -7.56
C VAL A 14 0.58 6.82 -8.16
N LEU A 15 -0.33 6.16 -7.44
CA LEU A 15 -1.71 5.90 -7.83
C LEU A 15 -2.69 6.92 -7.20
N ARG A 16 -2.27 8.18 -7.04
CA ARG A 16 -3.02 9.23 -6.30
C ARG A 16 -4.49 9.43 -6.72
N SER A 17 -4.83 9.18 -7.97
CA SER A 17 -6.20 9.30 -8.51
C SER A 17 -6.99 8.00 -8.48
N THR A 18 -6.33 6.88 -8.18
CA THR A 18 -6.92 5.54 -8.16
C THR A 18 -7.65 5.30 -6.83
N PRO A 19 -8.83 4.65 -6.84
CA PRO A 19 -9.49 4.21 -5.61
C PRO A 19 -8.61 3.28 -4.78
N LEU A 20 -8.66 3.43 -3.46
CA LEU A 20 -7.86 2.64 -2.51
C LEU A 20 -7.99 1.13 -2.78
N LYS A 21 -9.21 0.63 -3.06
CA LYS A 21 -9.46 -0.78 -3.40
C LYS A 21 -8.53 -1.33 -4.49
N LYS A 22 -8.28 -0.54 -5.53
CA LYS A 22 -7.43 -0.93 -6.67
C LYS A 22 -5.95 -0.66 -6.36
N ALA A 23 -5.67 0.47 -5.71
CA ALA A 23 -4.31 0.87 -5.39
C ALA A 23 -3.63 -0.10 -4.42
N MET A 24 -4.37 -0.66 -3.45
CA MET A 24 -3.83 -1.64 -2.50
C MET A 24 -3.20 -2.85 -3.18
N LEU A 25 -3.74 -3.29 -4.33
CA LEU A 25 -3.23 -4.43 -5.09
C LEU A 25 -1.80 -4.21 -5.62
N SER A 26 -1.34 -2.96 -5.71
CA SER A 26 0.00 -2.63 -6.19
C SER A 26 1.08 -2.81 -5.12
N LEU A 27 0.73 -2.90 -3.84
CA LEU A 27 1.67 -2.93 -2.72
C LEU A 27 2.54 -4.18 -2.71
N ALA A 28 1.92 -5.35 -2.82
CA ALA A 28 2.60 -6.65 -2.80
C ALA A 28 1.64 -7.73 -3.30
N PRO A 29 2.15 -8.88 -3.79
CA PRO A 29 1.33 -10.05 -4.03
C PRO A 29 0.50 -10.43 -2.79
N GLY A 30 -0.80 -10.64 -2.94
CA GLY A 30 -1.69 -11.01 -1.82
C GLY A 30 -2.23 -9.84 -0.97
N SER A 31 -1.83 -8.61 -1.26
CA SER A 31 -2.28 -7.38 -0.57
C SER A 31 -3.80 -7.14 -0.58
N ALA A 32 -4.53 -7.82 -1.47
CA ALA A 32 -6.00 -7.85 -1.46
C ALA A 32 -6.58 -8.33 -0.11
N SER A 33 -5.83 -9.14 0.65
CA SER A 33 -6.23 -9.58 1.99
C SER A 33 -6.34 -8.42 2.99
N LEU A 34 -5.54 -7.36 2.84
CA LEU A 34 -5.59 -6.16 3.69
C LEU A 34 -6.91 -5.42 3.55
N LEU A 35 -7.56 -5.48 2.38
CA LEU A 35 -8.87 -4.87 2.19
C LEU A 35 -9.92 -5.46 3.14
N LYS A 36 -9.84 -6.77 3.41
CA LYS A 36 -10.74 -7.44 4.34
C LYS A 36 -10.49 -7.01 5.78
N VAL A 37 -9.23 -6.77 6.14
CA VAL A 37 -8.84 -6.28 7.46
C VAL A 37 -9.36 -4.85 7.67
N LEU A 38 -9.20 -3.97 6.67
CA LEU A 38 -9.60 -2.57 6.73
C LEU A 38 -11.13 -2.35 6.69
N THR A 39 -11.89 -3.36 6.28
CA THR A 39 -13.37 -3.33 6.24
C THR A 39 -14.00 -4.38 7.15
N ASP A 40 -13.28 -4.90 8.13
CA ASP A 40 -13.82 -5.93 9.02
C ASP A 40 -15.00 -5.32 9.81
N PRO A 41 -16.22 -5.87 9.73
CA PRO A 41 -17.39 -5.34 10.44
C PRO A 41 -17.26 -5.40 11.97
N ARG A 42 -16.26 -6.11 12.51
CA ARG A 42 -15.93 -6.14 13.93
C ARG A 42 -15.15 -4.91 14.40
N LEU A 43 -14.59 -4.13 13.48
CA LEU A 43 -13.89 -2.89 13.80
C LEU A 43 -14.89 -1.77 14.13
N PRO A 44 -14.54 -0.86 15.05
CA PRO A 44 -15.31 0.35 15.27
C PRO A 44 -15.46 1.17 13.97
N PRO A 45 -16.55 1.94 13.80
CA PRO A 45 -16.74 2.78 12.61
C PRO A 45 -15.59 3.76 12.37
N GLU A 46 -14.95 4.27 13.42
CA GLU A 46 -13.76 5.13 13.31
C GLU A 46 -12.51 4.43 12.76
N GLU A 47 -12.48 3.09 12.75
CA GLU A 47 -11.38 2.28 12.22
C GLU A 47 -11.69 1.71 10.82
N HIS A 48 -12.84 2.06 10.23
CA HIS A 48 -13.17 1.68 8.86
C HIS A 48 -12.59 2.66 7.86
N VAL A 49 -11.90 2.10 6.85
CA VAL A 49 -11.40 2.87 5.72
C VAL A 49 -12.32 2.72 4.51
N ASP A 50 -12.77 3.84 3.97
CA ASP A 50 -13.56 3.85 2.74
C ASP A 50 -12.70 3.52 1.52
N LEU A 51 -12.88 2.30 1.01
CA LEU A 51 -12.13 1.76 -0.12
C LEU A 51 -12.42 2.45 -1.47
N SER A 52 -13.50 3.22 -1.56
CA SER A 52 -13.87 3.95 -2.78
C SER A 52 -13.11 5.27 -2.92
N LYS A 53 -12.57 5.81 -1.82
CA LYS A 53 -11.82 7.06 -1.83
C LYS A 53 -10.56 6.93 -2.70
N PRO A 54 -10.26 7.93 -3.54
CA PRO A 54 -8.98 8.00 -4.22
C PRO A 54 -7.86 8.29 -3.21
N ILE A 55 -6.65 7.75 -3.45
CA ILE A 55 -5.51 7.87 -2.53
C ILE A 55 -5.25 9.31 -2.07
N ARG A 56 -5.35 10.30 -2.97
CA ARG A 56 -5.17 11.74 -2.64
C ARG A 56 -6.19 12.32 -1.67
N LYS A 57 -7.29 11.61 -1.38
CA LYS A 57 -8.38 12.03 -0.48
C LYS A 57 -8.35 11.30 0.86
N LEU A 58 -7.37 10.43 1.08
CA LEU A 58 -7.18 9.75 2.36
C LEU A 58 -6.65 10.73 3.42
N THR A 59 -7.24 10.65 4.60
CA THR A 59 -6.84 11.40 5.79
C THR A 59 -5.64 10.74 6.48
N VAL A 60 -4.98 11.45 7.39
CA VAL A 60 -3.87 10.89 8.18
C VAL A 60 -4.34 9.68 9.01
N ALA A 61 -5.59 9.68 9.47
CA ALA A 61 -6.19 8.54 10.16
C ALA A 61 -6.31 7.32 9.23
N ASP A 62 -6.82 7.51 8.00
CA ASP A 62 -6.89 6.44 6.99
C ASP A 62 -5.50 5.83 6.73
N TRP A 63 -4.47 6.68 6.58
CA TRP A 63 -3.10 6.23 6.38
C TRP A 63 -2.55 5.45 7.58
N SER A 64 -2.85 5.89 8.80
CA SER A 64 -2.46 5.22 10.03
C SER A 64 -3.04 3.80 10.11
N LEU A 65 -4.30 3.63 9.73
CA LEU A 65 -4.97 2.32 9.67
C LEU A 65 -4.35 1.40 8.61
N ILE A 66 -4.09 1.92 7.41
CA ILE A 66 -3.45 1.16 6.32
C ILE A 66 -2.06 0.68 6.76
N ALA A 67 -1.27 1.55 7.38
CA ALA A 67 0.08 1.20 7.82
C ALA A 67 0.09 0.21 8.99
N ARG A 68 -0.86 0.33 9.92
CA ARG A 68 -1.05 -0.64 11.00
C ARG A 68 -1.39 -2.02 10.41
N ALA A 69 -2.38 -2.07 9.52
CA ALA A 69 -2.79 -3.30 8.85
C ALA A 69 -1.62 -3.92 8.06
N PHE A 70 -0.82 -3.12 7.36
CA PHE A 70 0.37 -3.59 6.66
C PHE A 70 1.47 -4.09 7.60
N ASN A 71 1.65 -3.46 8.77
CA ASN A 71 2.66 -3.87 9.74
C ASN A 71 2.33 -5.20 10.41
N GLU A 72 1.05 -5.46 10.68
CA GLU A 72 0.53 -6.69 11.29
C GLU A 72 0.34 -7.82 10.28
N TRP A 73 0.50 -7.53 8.99
CA TRP A 73 0.26 -8.50 7.93
C TRP A 73 1.40 -9.53 7.86
N PRO A 74 1.13 -10.83 8.11
CA PRO A 74 2.16 -11.86 8.17
C PRO A 74 2.84 -12.15 6.82
N PHE A 75 2.22 -11.71 5.72
CA PHE A 75 2.74 -11.87 4.36
C PHE A 75 3.38 -10.58 3.83
N ALA A 76 3.59 -9.57 4.67
CA ALA A 76 4.28 -8.36 4.27
C ALA A 76 5.73 -8.69 3.86
N PRO A 77 6.23 -8.13 2.74
CA PRO A 77 7.60 -8.38 2.32
C PRO A 77 8.62 -7.83 3.34
N ASP A 78 9.61 -8.63 3.70
CA ASP A 78 10.72 -8.23 4.57
C ASP A 78 11.67 -7.24 3.89
N THR A 79 11.89 -7.41 2.59
CA THR A 79 12.69 -6.49 1.77
C THR A 79 11.81 -5.34 1.27
N LEU A 80 11.76 -4.26 2.04
CA LEU A 80 11.05 -3.02 1.70
C LEU A 80 11.89 -2.05 0.86
N MET A 81 13.12 -2.43 0.51
CA MET A 81 13.98 -1.60 -0.32
C MET A 81 13.37 -1.50 -1.73
N ILE A 82 12.95 -0.29 -2.09
CA ILE A 82 12.76 0.12 -3.48
C ILE A 82 14.17 0.45 -4.03
N THR A 83 15.10 -0.50 -4.00
CA THR A 83 16.38 -0.36 -4.70
C THR A 83 16.17 -0.83 -6.13
N ASP A 84 16.05 0.12 -7.04
CA ASP A 84 16.60 0.03 -8.40
C ASP A 84 16.21 -1.14 -9.32
N ALA A 85 15.19 -1.94 -8.98
CA ALA A 85 14.68 -2.96 -9.91
C ALA A 85 14.15 -2.33 -11.22
N PHE A 86 13.70 -1.07 -11.17
CA PHE A 86 13.35 -0.29 -12.36
C PHE A 86 14.56 0.32 -13.08
N VAL A 87 15.71 0.46 -12.41
CA VAL A 87 16.95 0.98 -13.01
C VAL A 87 17.67 -0.14 -13.77
N GLU A 88 17.73 -1.37 -13.25
CA GLU A 88 18.35 -2.50 -13.95
C GLU A 88 17.61 -2.91 -15.23
N GLU A 89 16.28 -2.86 -15.26
CA GLU A 89 15.50 -3.19 -16.47
C GLU A 89 15.75 -2.19 -17.61
N ASN A 90 15.87 -0.90 -17.28
CA ASN A 90 16.22 0.14 -18.25
C ASN A 90 17.66 0.03 -18.77
N HIS A 91 18.60 -0.52 -17.99
CA HIS A 91 19.97 -0.77 -18.48
C HIS A 91 20.08 -2.03 -19.34
N ARG A 92 19.21 -3.02 -19.16
CA ARG A 92 19.19 -4.24 -19.97
C ARG A 92 18.58 -3.99 -21.36
N ASN A 93 17.59 -3.09 -21.46
CA ASN A 93 16.93 -2.77 -22.73
C ASN A 93 17.70 -1.77 -23.62
N ARG A 94 18.83 -1.22 -23.15
CA ARG A 94 19.69 -0.28 -23.90
C ARG A 94 20.95 -0.93 -24.48
N ARG A 95 21.11 -2.24 -24.32
CA ARG A 95 22.26 -3.02 -24.80
C ARG A 95 21.87 -4.14 -25.77
N SER A 96 20.64 -4.14 -26.29
CA SER A 96 20.17 -5.09 -27.31
C SER A 96 19.89 -4.39 -28.63
#